data_AF-D3ZYS8-F1
#
_entry.id   AF-D3ZYS8-F1
#
_cell.length_a   1.000
_cell.length_b   1.000
_cell.length_c   1.000
_cell.angle_alpha   90.00
_cell.angle_beta   90.00
_cell.angle_gamma   90.00
#
_symmetry.space_group_name_H-M   'P 1'
#
loop_
_entity.id
_entity.type
_entity.pdbx_description
1 polymer ?
#
loop_
_entity_poly.entity_id
_entity_poly.type
_entity_poly.pdbx_seq_one_letter_code
_entity_poly.pdbx_strand_id
1 'polypeptide(L)'
;MSVQSTTTLTLMRNEAVIMSSLEELPTVLFPALFKEAFEGSHNKLLKEMVATWPFPCFPVGALMKTPNLETLQAVLEGVDMRLTRNIHHSKGKLQVLDLRNVHYTFWNIWADEEDGSCSSETLDDNPVVKVLPRYALRHKLKVVTELCLMPHLEKAQAYFLKWAQQRKGFLHFCCTKLKIWAMPMDFIREILNVFHPEHIEQLELNTEWNVFQLAHFAPFFGQMRNLCKLLLAPLYKNVFKIANRTGEREDKCVKGFISMFLKFNCLQHLSLSGVHFLRDHMNQVFRSLMTPLVKLSMMHYRISQKDLDSFSCCQSLFHLKHLEMSSVTLSALDIMPLRSLMEKVADNLQTLDLQGCRMK
;
A
#
# COMPACT_ATOMS: atom_id res chain seq x y z
N MET A 1 -22.57 -26.07 24.95
CA MET A 1 -21.69 -25.11 25.65
C MET A 1 -20.28 -25.44 25.24
N SER A 2 -19.68 -24.55 24.45
CA SER A 2 -18.55 -24.81 23.57
C SER A 2 -17.23 -24.99 24.33
N VAL A 3 -16.43 -25.94 23.83
CA VAL A 3 -15.04 -26.22 24.24
C VAL A 3 -14.18 -24.93 24.20
N GLN A 4 -14.52 -23.96 23.35
CA GLN A 4 -13.91 -22.63 23.28
C GLN A 4 -13.87 -21.86 24.62
N SER A 5 -14.84 -22.10 25.52
CA SER A 5 -14.91 -21.42 26.82
C SER A 5 -14.01 -22.03 27.89
N THR A 6 -13.48 -23.24 27.67
CA THR A 6 -12.58 -23.90 28.62
C THR A 6 -11.11 -23.59 28.32
N THR A 7 -10.73 -23.46 27.05
CA THR A 7 -9.36 -23.16 26.61
C THR A 7 -8.87 -21.78 27.06
N THR A 8 -9.73 -20.76 26.93
CA THR A 8 -9.44 -19.38 27.34
C THR A 8 -9.19 -19.27 28.85
N LEU A 9 -9.95 -20.01 29.66
CA LEU A 9 -9.77 -20.06 31.12
C LEU A 9 -8.48 -20.79 31.55
N THR A 10 -8.03 -21.80 30.78
CA THR A 10 -6.73 -22.46 31.01
C THR A 10 -5.54 -21.59 30.63
N LEU A 11 -5.64 -20.77 29.58
CA LEU A 11 -4.58 -19.84 29.19
C LEU A 11 -4.32 -18.80 30.29
N MET A 12 -5.39 -18.24 30.88
CA MET A 12 -5.30 -17.23 31.94
C MET A 12 -4.60 -17.74 33.21
N ARG A 13 -4.71 -19.03 33.54
CA ARG A 13 -4.08 -19.61 34.75
C ARG A 13 -2.60 -19.95 34.58
N ASN A 14 -2.14 -20.14 33.35
CA ASN A 14 -0.84 -20.74 33.07
C ASN A 14 0.06 -19.89 32.14
N GLU A 15 -0.19 -18.59 31.97
CA GLU A 15 0.60 -17.72 31.07
C GLU A 15 2.12 -17.84 31.34
N ALA A 16 2.54 -17.83 32.61
CA ALA A 16 3.94 -18.00 32.99
C ALA A 16 4.51 -19.38 32.62
N VAL A 17 3.72 -20.45 32.77
CA VAL A 17 4.11 -21.82 32.42
C VAL A 17 4.24 -21.95 30.91
N ILE A 18 3.27 -21.42 30.16
CA ILE A 18 3.28 -21.41 28.70
C ILE A 18 4.51 -20.64 28.20
N MET A 19 4.78 -19.45 28.75
CA MET A 19 5.98 -18.66 28.40
C MET A 19 7.27 -19.43 28.63
N SER A 20 7.41 -20.17 29.75
CA SER A 20 8.60 -20.99 30.02
C SER A 20 8.75 -22.19 29.10
N SER A 21 7.66 -22.65 28.47
CA SER A 21 7.65 -23.84 27.60
C SER A 21 7.56 -23.52 26.11
N LEU A 22 7.57 -22.25 25.69
CA LEU A 22 7.48 -21.84 24.28
C LEU A 22 8.59 -22.46 23.41
N GLU A 23 9.77 -22.68 23.98
CA GLU A 23 10.88 -23.33 23.26
C GLU A 23 10.63 -24.80 22.97
N GLU A 24 9.85 -25.49 23.78
CA GLU A 24 9.53 -26.91 23.64
C GLU A 24 8.25 -27.12 22.82
N LEU A 25 7.39 -26.09 22.75
CA LEU A 25 6.11 -26.14 22.06
C LEU A 25 6.24 -26.57 20.58
N PRO A 26 5.46 -27.56 20.11
CA PRO A 26 5.38 -27.93 18.70
C PRO A 26 5.00 -26.72 17.84
N THR A 27 5.71 -26.53 16.72
CA THR A 27 5.51 -25.35 15.85
C THR A 27 4.11 -25.28 15.24
N VAL A 28 3.44 -26.42 15.10
CA VAL A 28 2.05 -26.58 14.63
C VAL A 28 1.06 -25.84 15.54
N LEU A 29 1.32 -25.79 16.85
CA LEU A 29 0.41 -25.16 17.83
C LEU A 29 0.61 -23.64 17.97
N PHE A 30 1.73 -23.10 17.46
CA PHE A 30 2.07 -21.68 17.61
C PHE A 30 1.01 -20.73 17.03
N PRO A 31 0.46 -20.94 15.81
CA PRO A 31 -0.54 -20.05 15.24
C PRO A 31 -1.84 -20.04 16.05
N ALA A 32 -2.35 -21.21 16.46
CA ALA A 32 -3.58 -21.32 17.25
C ALA A 32 -3.41 -20.63 18.61
N LEU A 33 -2.32 -20.93 19.33
CA LEU A 33 -1.99 -20.30 20.60
C LEU A 33 -1.84 -18.78 20.47
N PHE A 34 -1.21 -18.31 19.39
CA PHE A 34 -1.02 -16.87 19.16
C PHE A 34 -2.36 -16.18 18.97
N LYS A 35 -3.27 -16.79 18.19
CA LYS A 35 -4.61 -16.26 17.96
C LYS A 35 -5.41 -16.18 19.25
N GLU A 36 -5.37 -17.22 20.08
CA GLU A 36 -6.03 -17.21 21.39
C GLU A 36 -5.44 -16.15 22.33
N ALA A 37 -4.10 -16.04 22.39
CA ALA A 37 -3.42 -14.99 23.14
C ALA A 37 -3.78 -13.58 22.63
N PHE A 38 -3.98 -13.43 21.32
CA PHE A 38 -4.36 -12.17 20.68
C PHE A 38 -5.79 -11.78 21.04
N GLU A 39 -6.75 -12.70 20.91
CA GLU A 39 -8.15 -12.49 21.27
C GLU A 39 -8.32 -12.22 22.77
N GLY A 40 -7.54 -12.90 23.61
CA GLY A 40 -7.48 -12.69 25.06
C GLY A 40 -6.67 -11.47 25.51
N SER A 41 -6.05 -10.71 24.60
CA SER A 41 -5.18 -9.57 24.92
C SER A 41 -4.02 -9.89 25.89
N HIS A 42 -3.46 -11.10 25.78
CA HIS A 42 -2.32 -11.58 26.58
C HIS A 42 -0.99 -10.98 26.07
N ASN A 43 -0.83 -9.67 26.21
CA ASN A 43 0.26 -8.89 25.61
C ASN A 43 1.67 -9.38 26.01
N LYS A 44 1.86 -9.91 27.22
CA LYS A 44 3.16 -10.46 27.66
C LYS A 44 3.49 -11.75 26.92
N LEU A 45 2.53 -12.68 26.85
CA LEU A 45 2.68 -13.90 26.05
C LEU A 45 2.90 -13.58 24.57
N LEU A 46 2.11 -12.68 23.98
CA LEU A 46 2.28 -12.26 22.58
C LEU A 46 3.69 -11.79 22.29
N LYS A 47 4.26 -10.95 23.16
CA LYS A 47 5.64 -10.46 23.04
C LYS A 47 6.66 -11.59 22.98
N GLU A 48 6.57 -12.59 23.86
CA GLU A 48 7.46 -13.76 23.84
C GLU A 48 7.25 -14.65 22.61
N MET A 49 6.00 -14.84 22.20
CA MET A 49 5.66 -15.61 21.01
C MET A 49 6.20 -14.98 19.73
N VAL A 50 6.16 -13.65 19.59
CA VAL A 50 6.75 -12.96 18.43
C VAL A 50 8.26 -13.11 18.42
N ALA A 51 8.91 -13.05 19.59
CA ALA A 51 10.36 -13.23 19.66
C ALA A 51 10.83 -14.64 19.31
N THR A 52 9.99 -15.63 19.57
CA THR A 52 10.25 -17.06 19.32
C THR A 52 9.53 -17.58 18.07
N TRP A 53 8.95 -16.68 17.25
CA TRP A 53 8.08 -17.06 16.13
C TRP A 53 8.77 -18.07 15.19
N PRO A 54 8.19 -19.27 15.01
CA PRO A 54 8.90 -20.38 14.38
C PRO A 54 8.87 -20.35 12.85
N PHE A 55 8.11 -19.46 12.24
CA PHE A 55 7.95 -19.39 10.79
C PHE A 55 8.69 -18.20 10.16
N PRO A 56 9.11 -18.30 8.88
CA PRO A 56 9.74 -17.18 8.18
C PRO A 56 8.84 -15.95 7.99
N CYS A 57 7.53 -16.14 7.91
CA CYS A 57 6.57 -15.05 7.73
C CYS A 57 5.62 -14.99 8.93
N PHE A 58 5.30 -13.77 9.37
CA PHE A 58 4.32 -13.51 10.41
C PHE A 58 3.29 -12.47 9.94
N PRO A 59 2.13 -12.92 9.40
CA PRO A 59 1.11 -12.06 8.83
C PRO A 59 0.09 -11.58 9.87
N VAL A 60 0.57 -10.87 10.90
CA VAL A 60 -0.27 -10.40 12.02
C VAL A 60 -1.29 -9.34 11.60
N GLY A 61 -1.05 -8.62 10.51
CA GLY A 61 -1.97 -7.59 10.03
C GLY A 61 -3.38 -8.11 9.73
N ALA A 62 -3.53 -9.39 9.36
CA ALA A 62 -4.84 -10.03 9.17
C ALA A 62 -5.69 -10.10 10.45
N LEU A 63 -5.04 -10.19 11.62
CA LEU A 63 -5.68 -10.20 12.93
C LEU A 63 -5.96 -8.78 13.44
N MET A 64 -5.17 -7.79 13.00
CA MET A 64 -5.25 -6.40 13.41
C MET A 64 -6.15 -5.55 12.50
N LYS A 65 -7.38 -6.00 12.21
CA LYS A 65 -8.35 -5.20 11.39
C LYS A 65 -8.57 -3.79 11.95
N THR A 66 -8.61 -3.67 13.28
CA THR A 66 -8.54 -2.41 14.02
C THR A 66 -7.34 -2.50 14.97
N PRO A 67 -6.28 -1.71 14.76
CA PRO A 67 -5.06 -1.86 15.54
C PRO A 67 -5.28 -1.43 16.99
N ASN A 68 -5.33 -2.40 17.91
CA ASN A 68 -5.19 -2.15 19.33
C ASN A 68 -3.73 -1.73 19.60
N LEU A 69 -3.54 -0.55 20.21
CA LEU A 69 -2.22 0.01 20.49
C LEU A 69 -1.35 -0.93 21.33
N GLU A 70 -1.92 -1.54 22.38
CA GLU A 70 -1.19 -2.40 23.33
C GLU A 70 -0.74 -3.69 22.65
N THR A 71 -1.61 -4.28 21.82
CA THR A 71 -1.28 -5.48 21.04
C THR A 71 -0.21 -5.19 19.99
N LEU A 72 -0.31 -4.04 19.30
CA LEU A 72 0.73 -3.61 18.37
C LEU A 72 2.07 -3.38 19.10
N GLN A 73 2.04 -2.75 20.27
CA GLN A 73 3.22 -2.58 21.12
C GLN A 73 3.85 -3.93 21.47
N ALA A 74 3.05 -4.89 21.96
CA ALA A 74 3.53 -6.22 22.30
C ALA A 74 4.23 -6.90 21.10
N VAL A 75 3.64 -6.81 19.90
CA VAL A 75 4.24 -7.37 18.69
C VAL A 75 5.56 -6.69 18.34
N LEU A 76 5.60 -5.35 18.33
CA LEU A 76 6.79 -4.60 17.97
C LEU A 76 7.91 -4.76 19.02
N GLU A 77 7.55 -4.83 20.30
CA GLU A 77 8.48 -5.15 21.38
C GLU A 77 9.02 -6.59 21.29
N GLY A 78 8.19 -7.54 20.83
CA GLY A 78 8.63 -8.91 20.57
C GLY A 78 9.65 -8.97 19.43
N VAL A 79 9.47 -8.14 18.39
CA VAL A 79 10.48 -7.96 17.34
C VAL A 79 11.77 -7.38 17.91
N ASP A 80 11.70 -6.32 18.71
CA ASP A 80 12.88 -5.72 19.33
C ASP A 80 13.62 -6.72 20.22
N MET A 81 12.87 -7.46 21.03
CA MET A 81 13.41 -8.51 21.89
C MET A 81 14.17 -9.56 21.08
N ARG A 82 13.64 -9.95 19.92
CA ARG A 82 14.35 -10.84 19.00
C ARG A 82 15.62 -10.24 18.42
N LEU A 83 15.60 -8.95 18.05
CA LEU A 83 16.78 -8.25 17.54
C LEU A 83 17.87 -8.12 18.62
N THR A 84 17.49 -7.93 19.89
CA THR A 84 18.42 -7.84 21.03
C THR A 84 18.98 -9.21 21.42
N ARG A 85 18.17 -10.28 21.38
CA ARG A 85 18.57 -11.66 21.68
C ARG A 85 19.47 -12.29 20.60
N ASN A 86 20.25 -11.49 19.86
CA ASN A 86 21.22 -11.94 18.85
C ASN A 86 21.86 -13.28 19.27
N ILE A 87 21.70 -14.32 18.43
CA ILE A 87 22.48 -15.58 18.40
C ILE A 87 21.89 -16.75 19.24
N HIS A 88 21.44 -17.82 18.54
CA HIS A 88 21.31 -19.24 18.98
C HIS A 88 19.98 -19.85 19.49
N HIS A 89 18.80 -19.27 19.25
CA HIS A 89 17.55 -20.05 19.42
C HIS A 89 17.21 -20.80 18.12
N SER A 90 17.21 -22.13 18.14
CA SER A 90 17.01 -23.02 16.98
C SER A 90 15.67 -22.83 16.25
N LYS A 91 14.68 -22.22 16.91
CA LYS A 91 13.31 -22.03 16.38
C LYS A 91 13.03 -20.66 15.75
N GLY A 92 13.71 -19.58 16.14
CA GLY A 92 13.33 -18.21 15.74
C GLY A 92 13.64 -17.87 14.28
N LYS A 93 12.72 -18.21 13.34
CA LYS A 93 12.95 -18.13 11.89
C LYS A 93 12.38 -16.90 11.20
N LEU A 94 11.69 -16.01 11.91
CA LEU A 94 11.02 -14.83 11.34
C LEU A 94 11.94 -13.98 10.43
N GLN A 95 11.53 -13.78 9.18
CA GLN A 95 12.23 -12.97 8.17
C GLN A 95 11.35 -11.85 7.65
N VAL A 96 10.03 -12.00 7.72
CA VAL A 96 9.04 -11.01 7.28
C VAL A 96 7.96 -10.84 8.34
N LEU A 97 7.85 -9.66 8.92
CA LEU A 97 6.67 -9.20 9.64
C LEU A 97 5.74 -8.52 8.62
N ASP A 98 4.53 -9.05 8.43
CA ASP A 98 3.54 -8.48 7.53
C ASP A 98 2.37 -7.89 8.32
N LEU A 99 2.31 -6.56 8.34
CA LEU A 99 1.30 -5.75 9.01
C LEU A 99 0.12 -5.42 8.11
N ARG A 100 0.11 -5.90 6.86
CA ARG A 100 -0.99 -5.68 5.95
C ARG A 100 -2.19 -6.54 6.34
N ASN A 101 -3.38 -6.02 6.11
CA ASN A 101 -4.62 -6.77 6.30
C ASN A 101 -4.88 -7.72 5.11
N VAL A 102 -3.97 -8.67 4.92
CA VAL A 102 -3.97 -9.68 3.85
C VAL A 102 -3.58 -11.05 4.44
N HIS A 103 -3.77 -12.14 3.71
CA HIS A 103 -3.45 -13.53 4.14
C HIS A 103 -4.35 -14.14 5.22
N TYR A 104 -5.68 -13.99 5.11
CA TYR A 104 -6.63 -14.70 5.98
C TYR A 104 -6.47 -16.23 5.94
N THR A 105 -6.07 -16.79 4.79
CA THR A 105 -5.87 -18.23 4.62
C THR A 105 -4.81 -18.82 5.55
N PHE A 106 -3.75 -18.06 5.87
CA PHE A 106 -2.74 -18.52 6.84
C PHE A 106 -3.38 -18.82 8.19
N TRP A 107 -4.27 -17.95 8.68
CA TRP A 107 -4.93 -18.12 9.98
C TRP A 107 -6.12 -19.09 9.95
N ASN A 108 -6.75 -19.27 8.79
CA ASN A 108 -7.90 -20.17 8.62
C ASN A 108 -7.49 -21.66 8.54
N ILE A 109 -6.34 -21.98 7.93
CA ILE A 109 -5.84 -23.37 7.87
C ILE A 109 -5.67 -23.96 9.29
N TRP A 110 -5.33 -23.13 10.27
CA TRP A 110 -5.18 -23.52 11.66
C TRP A 110 -6.47 -23.41 12.48
N ALA A 111 -7.58 -23.00 11.86
CA ALA A 111 -8.89 -22.89 12.51
C ALA A 111 -9.79 -24.12 12.25
N ASP A 112 -9.51 -24.92 11.21
CA ASP A 112 -10.39 -26.00 10.73
C ASP A 112 -9.95 -27.43 11.13
N GLU A 113 -8.96 -27.62 12.01
CA GLU A 113 -8.66 -28.94 12.61
C GLU A 113 -9.60 -29.29 13.78
N GLU A 114 -10.91 -29.08 13.61
CA GLU A 114 -11.95 -29.53 14.56
C GLU A 114 -12.95 -30.55 13.98
N ASP A 115 -12.76 -31.07 12.76
CA ASP A 115 -13.57 -32.20 12.29
C ASP A 115 -12.71 -33.29 11.66
N GLY A 116 -12.54 -34.38 12.41
CA GLY A 116 -11.82 -35.55 11.96
C GLY A 116 -12.63 -36.33 10.94
N SER A 117 -12.07 -36.53 9.75
CA SER A 117 -12.14 -37.85 9.11
C SER A 117 -10.89 -38.08 8.26
N CYS A 118 -10.23 -39.18 8.56
CA CYS A 118 -9.10 -39.69 7.80
C CYS A 118 -9.62 -40.06 6.40
N SER A 119 -9.11 -39.43 5.36
CA SER A 119 -9.12 -39.99 4.01
C SER A 119 -7.70 -39.93 3.46
N SER A 120 -7.13 -41.10 3.27
CA SER A 120 -5.83 -41.30 2.65
C SER A 120 -5.98 -41.09 1.14
N GLU A 121 -5.64 -39.90 0.67
CA GLU A 121 -5.31 -39.68 -0.74
C GLU A 121 -3.96 -38.96 -0.80
N THR A 122 -3.01 -39.64 -1.42
CA THR A 122 -1.68 -39.14 -1.75
C THR A 122 -1.84 -37.95 -2.70
N LEU A 123 -1.67 -36.74 -2.18
CA LEU A 123 -1.53 -35.54 -3.00
C LEU A 123 -0.06 -35.19 -3.14
N ASP A 124 0.33 -35.19 -4.41
CA ASP A 124 1.59 -34.77 -5.01
C ASP A 124 2.26 -33.60 -4.26
N ASP A 125 3.48 -33.85 -3.80
CA ASP A 125 4.37 -32.87 -3.21
C ASP A 125 4.67 -31.75 -4.23
N ASN A 126 4.10 -30.57 -4.02
CA ASN A 126 4.79 -29.27 -4.06
C ASN A 126 3.77 -28.11 -4.09
N PRO A 127 3.62 -27.31 -3.03
CA PRO A 127 3.29 -25.91 -3.27
C PRO A 127 4.53 -25.27 -3.89
N VAL A 128 4.40 -24.80 -5.13
CA VAL A 128 5.38 -23.93 -5.80
C VAL A 128 5.51 -22.66 -4.97
N VAL A 129 6.33 -22.72 -3.92
CA VAL A 129 6.87 -21.56 -3.25
C VAL A 129 7.80 -20.93 -4.27
N LYS A 130 7.33 -19.87 -4.93
CA LYS A 130 8.19 -19.03 -5.77
C LYS A 130 9.40 -18.63 -4.93
N VAL A 131 10.52 -19.30 -5.20
CA VAL A 131 11.82 -19.02 -4.59
C VAL A 131 12.15 -17.57 -4.94
N LEU A 132 12.10 -16.70 -3.93
CA LEU A 132 12.52 -15.31 -4.07
C LEU A 132 14.01 -15.27 -4.47
N PRO A 133 14.42 -14.37 -5.39
CA PRO A 133 15.77 -14.39 -5.95
C PRO A 133 16.89 -14.25 -4.90
N ARG A 134 17.97 -15.02 -5.10
CA ARG A 134 19.17 -15.16 -4.26
C ARG A 134 20.10 -13.94 -4.29
N TYR A 135 19.58 -12.73 -4.01
CA TYR A 135 20.38 -11.51 -3.80
C TYR A 135 20.06 -10.82 -2.47
N ALA A 136 19.59 -11.59 -1.47
CA ALA A 136 19.34 -11.13 -0.11
C ALA A 136 20.66 -10.71 0.59
N LEU A 137 21.18 -9.56 0.18
CA LEU A 137 22.30 -8.91 0.82
C LEU A 137 21.89 -8.48 2.24
N ARG A 138 22.38 -9.25 3.21
CA ARG A 138 22.47 -8.98 4.66
C ARG A 138 21.16 -8.95 5.44
N HIS A 139 20.77 -10.13 5.94
CA HIS A 139 19.97 -10.45 7.14
C HIS A 139 19.32 -9.28 7.92
N LYS A 140 18.40 -8.52 7.31
CA LYS A 140 17.52 -7.59 8.02
C LYS A 140 16.10 -8.11 7.91
N LEU A 141 15.45 -8.28 9.06
CA LEU A 141 14.01 -8.57 9.13
C LEU A 141 13.25 -7.52 8.30
N LYS A 142 12.43 -8.00 7.38
CA LYS A 142 11.59 -7.17 6.52
C LYS A 142 10.28 -6.87 7.25
N VAL A 143 9.85 -5.62 7.25
CA VAL A 143 8.54 -5.21 7.75
C VAL A 143 7.74 -4.68 6.57
N VAL A 144 6.65 -5.36 6.23
CA VAL A 144 5.75 -4.98 5.14
C VAL A 144 4.49 -4.34 5.72
N THR A 145 4.08 -3.20 5.18
CA THR A 145 2.95 -2.43 5.71
C THR A 145 2.22 -1.63 4.63
N GLU A 146 1.08 -1.06 5.02
CA GLU A 146 0.35 -0.03 4.30
C GLU A 146 0.18 1.17 5.23
N LEU A 147 0.42 2.38 4.71
CA LEU A 147 0.39 3.61 5.49
C LEU A 147 -0.71 4.56 4.99
N CYS A 148 -1.40 5.18 5.94
CA CYS A 148 -2.35 6.25 5.69
C CYS A 148 -1.98 7.45 6.57
N LEU A 149 -1.29 8.42 6.00
CA LEU A 149 -0.83 9.61 6.71
C LEU A 149 -1.89 10.69 6.60
N MET A 150 -2.47 11.09 7.72
CA MET A 150 -3.49 12.13 7.80
C MET A 150 -3.36 12.96 9.08
N PRO A 151 -3.93 14.18 9.17
CA PRO A 151 -3.62 15.12 10.26
C PRO A 151 -3.95 14.61 11.66
N HIS A 152 -4.95 13.73 11.78
CA HIS A 152 -5.33 13.06 13.01
C HIS A 152 -4.86 11.60 12.99
N LEU A 153 -3.54 11.42 13.02
CA LEU A 153 -2.93 10.09 12.99
C LEU A 153 -3.36 9.27 14.21
N GLU A 154 -3.83 8.05 13.97
CA GLU A 154 -4.22 7.15 15.06
C GLU A 154 -3.02 6.84 15.97
N LYS A 155 -3.27 6.67 17.27
CA LYS A 155 -2.21 6.41 18.27
C LYS A 155 -1.33 5.22 17.90
N ALA A 156 -1.94 4.14 17.41
CA ALA A 156 -1.23 2.93 16.97
C ALA A 156 -0.29 3.21 15.80
N GLN A 157 -0.76 3.95 14.79
CA GLN A 157 0.07 4.30 13.64
C GLN A 157 1.17 5.30 14.01
N ALA A 158 0.89 6.28 14.88
CA ALA A 158 1.89 7.19 15.41
C ALA A 158 3.01 6.45 16.17
N TYR A 159 2.62 5.47 17.01
CA TYR A 159 3.56 4.62 17.71
C TYR A 159 4.43 3.81 16.72
N PHE A 160 3.80 3.16 15.73
CA PHE A 160 4.50 2.40 14.71
C PHE A 160 5.51 3.25 13.92
N LEU A 161 5.14 4.46 13.49
CA LEU A 161 6.04 5.34 12.75
C LEU A 161 7.24 5.76 13.61
N LYS A 162 7.01 6.08 14.89
CA LYS A 162 8.09 6.38 15.84
C LYS A 162 9.02 5.19 16.05
N TRP A 163 8.45 4.00 16.22
CA TRP A 163 9.20 2.75 16.34
C TRP A 163 10.04 2.49 15.08
N ALA A 164 9.44 2.61 13.90
CA ALA A 164 10.12 2.39 12.62
C ALA A 164 11.28 3.39 12.41
N GLN A 165 11.08 4.66 12.74
CA GLN A 165 12.12 5.70 12.69
C GLN A 165 13.34 5.33 13.54
N GLN A 166 13.12 4.84 14.76
CA GLN A 166 14.19 4.46 15.69
C GLN A 166 14.95 3.20 15.24
N ARG A 167 14.31 2.31 14.46
CA ARG A 167 14.93 1.09 13.92
C ARG A 167 15.39 1.24 12.46
N LYS A 168 15.37 2.47 11.93
CA LYS A 168 15.92 2.76 10.61
C LYS A 168 17.37 2.29 10.56
N GLY A 169 17.68 1.42 9.60
CA GLY A 169 19.01 0.84 9.43
C GLY A 169 19.21 -0.54 10.06
N PHE A 170 18.36 -0.95 11.01
CA PHE A 170 18.34 -2.31 11.55
C PHE A 170 17.31 -3.20 10.83
N LEU A 171 16.19 -2.60 10.46
CA LEU A 171 15.09 -3.27 9.76
C LEU A 171 14.96 -2.77 8.33
N HIS A 172 14.38 -3.61 7.47
CA HIS A 172 14.03 -3.23 6.10
C HIS A 172 12.53 -2.98 6.00
N PHE A 173 12.14 -1.71 5.85
CA PHE A 173 10.75 -1.29 5.80
C PHE A 173 10.25 -1.17 4.36
N CYS A 174 9.13 -1.84 4.06
CA CYS A 174 8.47 -1.78 2.76
C CYS A 174 7.02 -1.33 2.94
N CYS A 175 6.71 -0.13 2.45
CA CYS A 175 5.34 0.36 2.36
C CYS A 175 4.82 0.07 0.95
N THR A 176 3.83 -0.82 0.83
CA THR A 176 3.26 -1.22 -0.48
C THR A 176 2.16 -0.27 -0.94
N LYS A 177 1.41 0.30 0.01
CA LYS A 177 0.37 1.28 -0.24
C LYS A 177 0.55 2.48 0.67
N LEU A 178 0.63 3.66 0.08
CA LEU A 178 0.79 4.91 0.79
C LEU A 178 -0.36 5.87 0.44
N LYS A 179 -1.09 6.31 1.45
CA LYS A 179 -2.05 7.42 1.34
C LYS A 179 -1.50 8.62 2.11
N ILE A 180 -1.59 9.80 1.51
CA ILE A 180 -1.12 11.05 2.10
C ILE A 180 -2.25 12.06 2.01
N TRP A 181 -2.69 12.56 3.16
CA TRP A 181 -3.81 13.49 3.31
C TRP A 181 -3.34 14.72 4.08
N ALA A 182 -3.26 15.88 3.40
CA ALA A 182 -2.94 17.17 4.00
C ALA A 182 -1.73 17.19 4.98
N MET A 183 -0.72 16.36 4.74
CA MET A 183 0.46 16.26 5.62
C MET A 183 1.57 17.26 5.25
N PRO A 184 2.33 17.78 6.24
CA PRO A 184 3.50 18.61 5.98
C PRO A 184 4.59 17.86 5.20
N MET A 185 5.28 18.56 4.30
CA MET A 185 6.32 17.96 3.44
C MET A 185 7.51 17.41 4.25
N ASP A 186 7.90 18.07 5.33
CA ASP A 186 9.03 17.60 6.15
C ASP A 186 8.70 16.29 6.85
N PHE A 187 7.46 16.14 7.35
CA PHE A 187 6.99 14.88 7.90
C PHE A 187 6.99 13.76 6.84
N ILE A 188 6.45 14.01 5.64
CA ILE A 188 6.45 13.01 4.57
C ILE A 188 7.87 12.61 4.18
N ARG A 189 8.81 13.57 4.15
CA ARG A 189 10.22 13.31 3.88
C ARG A 189 10.82 12.39 4.93
N GLU A 190 10.56 12.63 6.21
CA GLU A 190 11.00 11.75 7.29
C GLU A 190 10.44 10.33 7.13
N ILE A 191 9.16 10.18 6.78
CA ILE A 191 8.56 8.87 6.54
C ILE A 191 9.20 8.17 5.34
N LEU A 192 9.36 8.85 4.19
CA LEU A 192 9.95 8.25 3.00
C LEU A 192 11.46 7.94 3.15
N ASN A 193 12.11 8.61 4.11
CA ASN A 193 13.48 8.28 4.52
C ASN A 193 13.58 6.95 5.28
N VAL A 194 12.49 6.44 5.86
CA VAL A 194 12.40 5.12 6.51
C VAL A 194 11.82 4.10 5.54
N PHE A 195 10.72 4.45 4.88
CA PHE A 195 9.98 3.62 3.94
C PHE A 195 10.37 4.01 2.52
N HIS A 196 11.39 3.33 1.98
CA HIS A 196 11.97 3.70 0.69
C HIS A 196 10.89 3.71 -0.43
N PRO A 197 10.78 4.78 -1.25
CA PRO A 197 9.68 4.94 -2.19
C PRO A 197 9.57 3.84 -3.25
N GLU A 198 10.66 3.15 -3.57
CA GLU A 198 10.68 2.07 -4.57
C GLU A 198 9.72 0.92 -4.25
N HIS A 199 9.37 0.70 -2.98
CA HIS A 199 8.45 -0.37 -2.59
C HIS A 199 6.97 0.00 -2.71
N ILE A 200 6.66 1.26 -3.05
CA ILE A 200 5.29 1.75 -3.15
C ILE A 200 4.69 1.31 -4.49
N GLU A 201 3.63 0.53 -4.41
CA GLU A 201 2.87 0.03 -5.56
C GLU A 201 1.58 0.84 -5.76
N GLN A 202 1.05 1.43 -4.69
CA GLN A 202 -0.17 2.24 -4.72
C GLN A 202 0.06 3.55 -3.96
N LEU A 203 -0.16 4.68 -4.65
CA LEU A 203 -0.08 6.01 -4.05
C LEU A 203 -1.44 6.72 -4.18
N GLU A 204 -1.95 7.20 -3.05
CA GLU A 204 -3.06 8.17 -3.00
C GLU A 204 -2.51 9.48 -2.43
N LEU A 205 -2.38 10.51 -3.25
CA LEU A 205 -1.92 11.83 -2.84
C LEU A 205 -3.12 12.79 -2.83
N ASN A 206 -3.59 13.16 -1.63
CA ASN A 206 -4.68 14.11 -1.41
C ASN A 206 -4.17 15.29 -0.58
N THR A 207 -3.66 16.32 -1.24
CA THR A 207 -3.03 17.46 -0.56
C THR A 207 -3.39 18.77 -1.24
N GLU A 208 -3.45 19.88 -0.50
CA GLU A 208 -3.65 21.22 -1.10
C GLU A 208 -2.33 21.86 -1.56
N TRP A 209 -1.41 21.05 -2.09
CA TRP A 209 -0.08 21.53 -2.46
C TRP A 209 -0.10 22.44 -3.68
N ASN A 210 0.69 23.50 -3.63
CA ASN A 210 1.01 24.29 -4.81
C ASN A 210 2.06 23.58 -5.69
N VAL A 211 2.28 24.10 -6.90
CA VAL A 211 3.22 23.49 -7.86
C VAL A 211 4.68 23.45 -7.37
N PHE A 212 5.09 24.35 -6.48
CA PHE A 212 6.44 24.34 -5.91
C PHE A 212 6.60 23.22 -4.86
N GLN A 213 5.58 23.00 -4.03
CA GLN A 213 5.55 21.86 -3.11
C GLN A 213 5.52 20.53 -3.87
N LEU A 214 4.75 20.45 -4.96
CA LEU A 214 4.80 19.29 -5.87
C LEU A 214 6.17 19.08 -6.48
N ALA A 215 6.85 20.15 -6.90
CA ALA A 215 8.22 20.06 -7.42
C ALA A 215 9.21 19.56 -6.34
N HIS A 216 9.03 19.94 -5.07
CA HIS A 216 9.82 19.38 -3.96
C HIS A 216 9.52 17.90 -3.70
N PHE A 217 8.29 17.45 -3.97
CA PHE A 217 7.91 16.04 -3.85
C PHE A 217 8.37 15.18 -5.04
N ALA A 218 8.52 15.79 -6.22
CA ALA A 218 8.85 15.10 -7.47
C ALA A 218 10.02 14.10 -7.38
N PRO A 219 11.14 14.38 -6.68
CA PRO A 219 12.23 13.41 -6.54
C PRO A 219 11.80 12.11 -5.85
N PHE A 220 10.96 12.19 -4.81
CA PHE A 220 10.43 11.00 -4.12
C PHE A 220 9.42 10.27 -5.00
N PHE A 221 8.57 11.03 -5.69
CA PHE A 221 7.60 10.48 -6.63
C PHE A 221 8.28 9.68 -7.75
N GLY A 222 9.33 10.22 -8.37
CA GLY A 222 10.10 9.53 -9.40
C GLY A 222 10.90 8.30 -8.93
N GLN A 223 11.04 8.08 -7.62
CA GLN A 223 11.65 6.88 -7.05
C GLN A 223 10.66 5.71 -6.92
N MET A 224 9.35 5.95 -7.08
CA MET A 224 8.30 4.92 -6.97
C MET A 224 8.21 4.07 -8.25
N ARG A 225 9.29 3.35 -8.58
CA ARG A 225 9.42 2.60 -9.84
C ARG A 225 8.42 1.46 -10.01
N ASN A 226 7.94 0.90 -8.90
CA ASN A 226 6.96 -0.19 -8.87
C ASN A 226 5.51 0.30 -8.75
N LEU A 227 5.26 1.60 -8.94
CA LEU A 227 3.93 2.18 -8.83
C LEU A 227 2.99 1.66 -9.92
N CYS A 228 1.95 0.96 -9.51
CA CYS A 228 0.93 0.35 -10.37
C CYS A 228 -0.39 1.13 -10.35
N LYS A 229 -0.71 1.78 -9.22
CA LYS A 229 -1.92 2.58 -9.06
C LYS A 229 -1.59 3.95 -8.48
N LEU A 230 -2.08 5.00 -9.14
CA LEU A 230 -1.89 6.37 -8.72
C LEU A 230 -3.23 7.08 -8.64
N LEU A 231 -3.50 7.71 -7.51
CA LEU A 231 -4.58 8.66 -7.32
C LEU A 231 -3.98 10.01 -6.92
N LEU A 232 -4.31 11.04 -7.69
CA LEU A 232 -4.03 12.44 -7.37
C LEU A 232 -5.38 13.13 -7.10
N ALA A 233 -5.59 13.60 -5.88
CA ALA A 233 -6.83 14.23 -5.42
C ALA A 233 -6.52 15.58 -4.72
N PRO A 234 -7.47 16.52 -4.73
CA PRO A 234 -7.34 17.86 -5.27
C PRO A 234 -6.08 18.60 -4.82
N LEU A 235 -5.13 18.74 -5.75
CA LEU A 235 -3.92 19.55 -5.62
C LEU A 235 -4.25 21.00 -6.03
N TYR A 236 -4.74 21.82 -5.09
CA TYR A 236 -5.17 23.21 -5.38
C TYR A 236 -4.71 24.26 -4.37
N LYS A 237 -3.87 25.20 -4.85
CA LYS A 237 -4.03 26.64 -4.62
C LYS A 237 -3.16 27.46 -5.59
N ASN A 238 -3.83 28.31 -6.37
CA ASN A 238 -3.37 29.43 -7.21
C ASN A 238 -2.69 29.12 -8.56
N VAL A 239 -3.47 29.26 -9.65
CA VAL A 239 -3.00 29.90 -10.89
C VAL A 239 -4.00 31.00 -11.24
N PHE A 240 -4.09 32.04 -10.40
CA PHE A 240 -4.46 33.33 -10.98
C PHE A 240 -3.20 33.83 -11.67
N LYS A 241 -3.28 33.87 -13.01
CA LYS A 241 -2.25 34.45 -13.88
C LYS A 241 -2.08 35.93 -13.53
N ILE A 242 -1.31 36.24 -12.49
CA ILE A 242 -0.72 37.57 -12.35
C ILE A 242 0.44 37.58 -13.34
N ALA A 243 0.33 38.46 -14.33
CA ALA A 243 1.18 38.46 -15.50
C ALA A 243 2.68 38.63 -15.15
N ASN A 244 3.48 37.79 -15.80
CA ASN A 244 4.84 38.05 -16.29
C ASN A 244 6.10 37.65 -15.50
N ARG A 245 6.04 36.88 -14.41
CA ARG A 245 7.27 36.18 -13.90
C ARG A 245 7.04 34.80 -13.30
N THR A 246 5.89 34.57 -12.66
CA THR A 246 5.65 33.32 -11.93
C THR A 246 5.26 32.15 -12.86
N GLY A 247 4.54 32.44 -13.95
CA GLY A 247 3.99 31.40 -14.83
C GLY A 247 5.05 30.53 -15.53
N GLU A 248 6.20 31.07 -15.93
CA GLU A 248 7.27 30.28 -16.54
C GLU A 248 7.91 29.32 -15.54
N ARG A 249 8.13 29.79 -14.30
CA ARG A 249 8.68 28.97 -13.23
C ARG A 249 7.71 27.86 -12.82
N GLU A 250 6.41 28.17 -12.75
CA GLU A 250 5.35 27.20 -12.48
C GLU A 250 5.27 26.14 -13.58
N ASP A 251 5.27 26.55 -14.86
CA ASP A 251 5.28 25.63 -16.00
C ASP A 251 6.52 24.70 -15.97
N LYS A 252 7.70 25.23 -15.60
CA LYS A 252 8.90 24.42 -15.38
C LYS A 252 8.71 23.40 -14.25
N CYS A 253 8.07 23.78 -13.13
CA CYS A 253 7.73 22.87 -12.05
C CYS A 253 6.75 21.78 -12.49
N VAL A 254 5.70 22.14 -13.24
CA VAL A 254 4.71 21.20 -13.78
C VAL A 254 5.36 20.21 -14.74
N LYS A 255 6.13 20.69 -15.72
CA LYS A 255 6.89 19.84 -16.65
C LYS A 255 7.88 18.93 -15.91
N GLY A 256 8.57 19.46 -14.90
CA GLY A 256 9.46 18.70 -14.04
C GLY A 256 8.73 17.55 -13.32
N PHE A 257 7.55 17.83 -12.76
CA PHE A 257 6.72 16.81 -12.12
C PHE A 257 6.21 15.77 -13.12
N ILE A 258 5.70 16.20 -14.28
CA ILE A 258 5.21 15.30 -15.32
C ILE A 258 6.32 14.37 -15.83
N SER A 259 7.56 14.85 -15.93
CA SER A 259 8.69 14.03 -16.36
C SER A 259 8.95 12.81 -15.46
N MET A 260 8.44 12.81 -14.23
CA MET A 260 8.53 11.65 -13.33
C MET A 260 7.68 10.47 -13.81
N PHE A 261 6.62 10.71 -14.61
CA PHE A 261 5.80 9.63 -15.17
C PHE A 261 6.60 8.68 -16.07
N LEU A 262 7.70 9.16 -16.68
CA LEU A 262 8.65 8.33 -17.44
C LEU A 262 9.34 7.24 -16.59
N LYS A 263 9.28 7.35 -15.26
CA LYS A 263 9.90 6.39 -14.34
C LYS A 263 8.95 5.26 -13.93
N PHE A 264 7.66 5.35 -14.26
CA PHE A 264 6.66 4.37 -13.86
C PHE A 264 6.51 3.30 -14.93
N ASN A 265 7.19 2.18 -14.70
CA ASN A 265 7.17 1.06 -15.64
C ASN A 265 5.94 0.16 -15.46
N CYS A 266 5.22 0.27 -14.34
CA CYS A 266 4.13 -0.63 -13.98
C CYS A 266 2.77 0.08 -13.86
N LEU A 267 2.69 1.39 -14.13
CA LEU A 267 1.48 2.18 -13.87
C LEU A 267 0.36 1.78 -14.84
N GLN A 268 -0.69 1.19 -14.29
CA GLN A 268 -1.84 0.73 -15.07
C GLN A 268 -3.14 1.44 -14.67
N HIS A 269 -3.21 2.01 -13.46
CA HIS A 269 -4.41 2.65 -12.94
C HIS A 269 -4.09 4.10 -12.59
N LEU A 270 -4.72 5.03 -13.29
CA LEU A 270 -4.57 6.47 -13.07
C LEU A 270 -5.91 7.10 -12.70
N SER A 271 -5.99 7.69 -11.52
CA SER A 271 -7.14 8.44 -11.04
C SER A 271 -6.76 9.90 -10.78
N LEU A 272 -7.47 10.83 -11.39
CA LEU A 272 -7.28 12.27 -11.25
C LEU A 272 -8.57 12.90 -10.73
N SER A 273 -8.52 13.52 -9.56
CA SER A 273 -9.64 14.23 -8.95
C SER A 273 -9.27 15.69 -8.66
N GLY A 274 -9.89 16.65 -9.35
CA GLY A 274 -9.63 18.08 -9.11
C GLY A 274 -8.18 18.55 -9.36
N VAL A 275 -7.42 17.88 -10.24
CA VAL A 275 -5.98 18.11 -10.46
C VAL A 275 -5.73 19.17 -11.54
N HIS A 276 -6.01 20.44 -11.25
CA HIS A 276 -6.05 21.48 -12.28
C HIS A 276 -4.69 21.85 -12.91
N PHE A 277 -3.56 21.61 -12.24
CA PHE A 277 -2.23 21.94 -12.79
C PHE A 277 -1.83 21.08 -14.01
N LEU A 278 -2.49 19.94 -14.21
CA LEU A 278 -2.26 19.06 -15.38
C LEU A 278 -3.07 19.46 -16.61
N ARG A 279 -3.98 20.45 -16.48
CA ARG A 279 -4.78 20.94 -17.60
C ARG A 279 -3.86 21.42 -18.72
N ASP A 280 -4.18 21.08 -19.96
CA ASP A 280 -3.38 21.35 -21.16
C ASP A 280 -2.05 20.57 -21.25
N HIS A 281 -1.79 19.65 -20.33
CA HIS A 281 -0.56 18.84 -20.25
C HIS A 281 -0.81 17.33 -20.26
N MET A 282 -2.07 16.85 -20.35
CA MET A 282 -2.38 15.41 -20.28
C MET A 282 -1.71 14.58 -21.38
N ASN A 283 -1.56 15.14 -22.58
CA ASN A 283 -0.79 14.50 -23.65
C ASN A 283 0.64 14.14 -23.23
N GLN A 284 1.31 14.99 -22.44
CA GLN A 284 2.67 14.71 -21.95
C GLN A 284 2.67 13.57 -20.92
N VAL A 285 1.66 13.54 -20.04
CA VAL A 285 1.49 12.46 -19.07
C VAL A 285 1.30 11.13 -19.80
N PHE A 286 0.33 11.03 -20.70
CA PHE A 286 0.01 9.79 -21.39
C PHE A 286 1.15 9.29 -22.29
N ARG A 287 1.86 10.20 -22.97
CA ARG A 287 3.04 9.82 -23.77
C ARG A 287 4.23 9.38 -22.93
N SER A 288 4.27 9.75 -21.65
CA SER A 288 5.34 9.34 -20.73
C SER A 288 5.15 7.93 -20.18
N LEU A 289 3.94 7.37 -20.30
CA LEU A 289 3.62 6.04 -19.78
C LEU A 289 4.19 4.95 -20.69
N MET A 290 5.04 4.10 -20.12
CA MET A 290 5.60 2.94 -20.82
C MET A 290 4.65 1.73 -20.84
N THR A 291 3.74 1.67 -19.86
CA THR A 291 2.71 0.64 -19.77
C THR A 291 1.34 1.19 -20.18
N PRO A 292 0.55 0.42 -20.94
CA PRO A 292 -0.83 0.79 -21.21
C PRO A 292 -1.67 0.84 -19.92
N LEU A 293 -2.52 1.86 -19.82
CA LEU A 293 -3.49 1.99 -18.74
C LEU A 293 -4.62 0.99 -18.93
N VAL A 294 -4.97 0.33 -17.83
CA VAL A 294 -6.15 -0.54 -17.68
C VAL A 294 -7.34 0.27 -17.16
N LYS A 295 -7.10 1.20 -16.22
CA LYS A 295 -8.12 2.10 -15.68
C LYS A 295 -7.67 3.55 -15.76
N LEU A 296 -8.54 4.39 -16.32
CA LEU A 296 -8.45 5.84 -16.27
C LEU A 296 -9.69 6.40 -15.59
N SER A 297 -9.50 7.20 -14.54
CA SER A 297 -10.57 7.87 -13.81
C SER A 297 -10.29 9.37 -13.75
N MET A 298 -11.28 10.18 -14.13
CA MET A 298 -11.24 11.64 -14.07
C MET A 298 -12.49 12.15 -13.34
N MET A 299 -12.32 12.71 -12.16
CA MET A 299 -13.41 13.23 -11.32
C MET A 299 -13.23 14.73 -11.11
N HIS A 300 -14.29 15.52 -11.32
CA HIS A 300 -14.25 16.99 -11.14
C HIS A 300 -13.08 17.68 -11.89
N TYR A 301 -12.60 17.05 -12.97
CA TYR A 301 -11.45 17.51 -13.73
C TYR A 301 -11.91 18.50 -14.81
N ARG A 302 -11.28 19.68 -14.85
CA ARG A 302 -11.55 20.70 -15.87
C ARG A 302 -10.74 20.41 -17.14
N ILE A 303 -11.19 19.42 -17.90
CA ILE A 303 -10.56 19.01 -19.16
C ILE A 303 -10.58 20.15 -20.19
N SER A 304 -9.49 20.29 -20.95
CA SER A 304 -9.43 21.20 -22.10
C SER A 304 -9.54 20.43 -23.42
N GLN A 305 -9.75 21.15 -24.54
CA GLN A 305 -9.74 20.52 -25.86
C GLN A 305 -8.43 19.78 -26.13
N LYS A 306 -7.29 20.40 -25.78
CA LYS A 306 -5.96 19.80 -25.96
C LYS A 306 -5.77 18.51 -25.16
N ASP A 307 -6.34 18.45 -23.95
CA ASP A 307 -6.33 17.22 -23.15
C ASP A 307 -7.19 16.14 -23.79
N LEU A 308 -8.37 16.52 -24.31
CA LEU A 308 -9.28 15.60 -24.99
C LEU A 308 -8.71 15.07 -26.30
N ASP A 309 -8.07 15.91 -27.11
CA ASP A 309 -7.37 15.55 -28.36
C ASP A 309 -6.27 14.50 -28.13
N SER A 310 -5.72 14.43 -26.92
CA SER A 310 -4.72 13.43 -26.58
C SER A 310 -5.30 12.01 -26.49
N PHE A 311 -6.62 11.88 -26.25
CA PHE A 311 -7.29 10.59 -26.09
C PHE A 311 -7.26 9.77 -27.38
N SER A 312 -7.39 10.42 -28.53
CA SER A 312 -7.35 9.76 -29.83
C SER A 312 -5.94 9.32 -30.26
N CYS A 313 -4.88 9.88 -29.66
CA CYS A 313 -3.51 9.73 -30.16
C CYS A 313 -2.59 8.91 -29.23
N CYS A 314 -2.92 8.76 -27.95
CA CYS A 314 -2.03 8.11 -26.99
C CYS A 314 -2.26 6.59 -26.92
N GLN A 315 -1.28 5.82 -27.39
CA GLN A 315 -1.31 4.35 -27.36
C GLN A 315 -1.46 3.76 -25.95
N SER A 316 -0.98 4.49 -24.93
CA SER A 316 -1.16 4.12 -23.53
C SER A 316 -2.62 4.05 -23.10
N LEU A 317 -3.57 4.55 -23.88
CA LEU A 317 -5.01 4.49 -23.59
C LEU A 317 -5.74 3.37 -24.35
N PHE A 318 -5.15 2.77 -25.39
CA PHE A 318 -5.87 1.85 -26.28
C PHE A 318 -6.09 0.45 -25.71
N HIS A 319 -5.67 0.20 -24.47
CA HIS A 319 -5.91 -1.04 -23.73
C HIS A 319 -6.80 -0.83 -22.50
N LEU A 320 -7.49 0.32 -22.43
CA LEU A 320 -8.37 0.64 -21.32
C LEU A 320 -9.51 -0.39 -21.23
N LYS A 321 -9.70 -0.91 -20.02
CA LYS A 321 -10.87 -1.71 -19.65
C LYS A 321 -11.89 -0.89 -18.86
N HIS A 322 -11.43 0.15 -18.18
CA HIS A 322 -12.27 0.98 -17.33
C HIS A 322 -12.01 2.46 -17.62
N LEU A 323 -13.02 3.16 -18.14
CA LEU A 323 -13.01 4.61 -18.27
C LEU A 323 -14.11 5.20 -17.38
N GLU A 324 -13.71 6.07 -16.47
CA GLU A 324 -14.60 6.77 -15.56
C GLU A 324 -14.36 8.27 -15.69
N MET A 325 -15.36 9.01 -16.12
CA MET A 325 -15.36 10.46 -16.19
C MET A 325 -16.60 10.96 -15.44
N SER A 326 -16.40 11.51 -14.26
CA SER A 326 -17.49 12.02 -13.43
C SER A 326 -17.39 13.52 -13.22
N SER A 327 -18.50 14.23 -13.45
CA SER A 327 -18.58 15.69 -13.31
C SER A 327 -17.54 16.45 -14.15
N VAL A 328 -17.24 15.94 -15.35
CA VAL A 328 -16.33 16.56 -16.33
C VAL A 328 -17.16 17.25 -17.41
N THR A 329 -17.20 18.58 -17.45
CA THR A 329 -18.03 19.31 -18.43
C THR A 329 -17.47 19.18 -19.86
N LEU A 330 -18.18 18.46 -20.74
CA LEU A 330 -17.83 18.27 -22.15
C LEU A 330 -18.64 19.14 -23.12
N SER A 331 -19.71 19.82 -22.65
CA SER A 331 -20.70 20.52 -23.49
C SER A 331 -20.16 21.57 -24.48
N ALA A 332 -18.94 22.05 -24.26
CA ALA A 332 -18.29 23.11 -25.04
C ALA A 332 -17.05 22.61 -25.82
N LEU A 333 -16.80 21.30 -25.82
CA LEU A 333 -15.64 20.67 -26.45
C LEU A 333 -16.08 19.84 -27.64
N ASP A 334 -15.17 19.67 -28.61
CA ASP A 334 -15.31 18.65 -29.64
C ASP A 334 -15.06 17.27 -29.02
N ILE A 335 -16.12 16.45 -29.01
CA ILE A 335 -16.11 15.10 -28.42
C ILE A 335 -15.57 14.03 -29.38
N MET A 336 -15.25 14.37 -30.62
CA MET A 336 -14.73 13.41 -31.60
C MET A 336 -13.46 12.67 -31.14
N PRO A 337 -12.51 13.27 -30.42
CA PRO A 337 -11.37 12.54 -29.87
C PRO A 337 -11.78 11.47 -28.83
N LEU A 338 -12.80 11.75 -28.01
CA LEU A 338 -13.33 10.75 -27.06
C LEU A 338 -14.02 9.61 -27.82
N ARG A 339 -14.81 9.93 -28.84
CA ARG A 339 -15.44 8.93 -29.72
C ARG A 339 -14.40 8.03 -30.36
N SER A 340 -13.33 8.61 -30.89
CA SER A 340 -12.22 7.87 -31.49
C SER A 340 -11.53 6.95 -30.47
N LEU A 341 -11.34 7.39 -29.23
CA LEU A 341 -10.84 6.52 -28.17
C LEU A 341 -11.80 5.34 -27.94
N MET A 342 -13.11 5.60 -27.85
CA MET A 342 -14.13 4.56 -27.63
C MET A 342 -14.13 3.52 -28.75
N GLU A 343 -14.02 3.94 -30.01
CA GLU A 343 -13.90 3.02 -31.14
C GLU A 343 -12.65 2.13 -31.04
N LYS A 344 -11.52 2.67 -30.56
CA LYS A 344 -10.26 1.92 -30.38
C LYS A 344 -10.27 0.94 -29.22
N VAL A 345 -11.05 1.21 -28.17
CA VAL A 345 -11.11 0.37 -26.97
C VAL A 345 -12.37 -0.48 -26.89
N ALA A 346 -13.26 -0.42 -27.89
CA ALA A 346 -14.58 -1.03 -27.87
C ALA A 346 -14.54 -2.52 -27.48
N ASP A 347 -13.59 -3.29 -28.02
CA ASP A 347 -13.45 -4.73 -27.76
C ASP A 347 -12.92 -5.04 -26.34
N ASN A 348 -12.24 -4.08 -25.71
CA ASN A 348 -11.57 -4.26 -24.41
C ASN A 348 -12.34 -3.63 -23.25
N LEU A 349 -13.24 -2.68 -23.52
CA LEU A 349 -13.88 -1.86 -22.52
C LEU A 349 -14.94 -2.67 -21.75
N GLN A 350 -14.76 -2.75 -20.44
CA GLN A 350 -15.64 -3.48 -19.53
C GLN A 350 -16.55 -2.53 -18.75
N THR A 351 -16.06 -1.33 -18.40
CA THR A 351 -16.88 -0.33 -17.71
C THR A 351 -16.66 1.06 -18.32
N LEU A 352 -17.76 1.73 -18.64
CA LEU A 352 -17.79 3.12 -19.06
C LEU A 352 -18.74 3.88 -18.12
N ASP A 353 -18.20 4.86 -17.41
CA ASP A 353 -18.99 5.79 -16.60
C ASP A 353 -18.71 7.22 -17.08
N LEU A 354 -19.76 7.91 -17.52
CA LEU A 354 -19.72 9.30 -17.99
C LEU A 354 -20.70 10.19 -17.18
N GLN A 355 -20.94 9.84 -15.92
CA GLN A 355 -21.93 10.52 -15.08
C GLN A 355 -21.64 12.02 -14.93
N GLY A 356 -22.64 12.85 -15.23
CA GLY A 356 -22.53 14.29 -15.07
C GLY A 356 -21.59 14.98 -16.07
N CYS A 357 -21.25 14.33 -17.19
CA CYS A 357 -20.37 14.91 -18.22
C CYS A 357 -21.01 15.99 -19.11
N ARG A 358 -22.32 16.21 -19.02
CA ARG A 358 -23.06 17.23 -19.80
C ARG A 358 -22.72 17.20 -21.30
N MET A 359 -22.77 16.02 -21.91
CA MET A 359 -22.61 15.86 -23.36
C MET A 359 -23.86 16.39 -24.07
N LYS A 360 -23.71 16.98 -25.26
CA LYS A 360 -24.83 17.43 -26.09
C LYS A 360 -25.24 16.36 -27.09
#